data_AF-A0A4Y2PC01-F1
#
_entry.id   AF-A0A4Y2PC01-F1
#
_cell.length_a   1.000
_cell.length_b   1.000
_cell.length_c   1.000
_cell.angle_alpha   90.00
_cell.angle_beta   90.00
_cell.angle_gamma   90.00
#
_symmetry.space_group_name_H-M   'P 1'
#
loop_
_entity.id
_entity.type
_entity.pdbx_description
1 polymer ?
#
loop_
_entity_poly.entity_id
_entity_poly.type
_entity_poly.pdbx_seq_one_letter_code
_entity_poly.pdbx_strand_id
1 'polypeptide(L)'
;MRYNCFNQLVGQASSAILLSKLPPTTEAAHQHCRRTFHQVQTWQGECLNPSSWEWKLVNKSLTPIYAIKGPTPAKIVSIITCGCNKGCGKKCKSVGANLRCTT
;
A
#
# COMPACT_ATOMS: atom_id res chain seq x y z
N MET A 1 -9.08 -11.22 -1.14
CA MET A 1 -7.98 -12.08 -0.66
C MET A 1 -7.27 -11.50 0.56
N ARG A 2 -6.59 -10.36 0.48
CA ARG A 2 -5.85 -9.75 1.62
C ARG A 2 -6.71 -9.48 2.87
N TYR A 3 -7.91 -8.92 2.70
CA TYR A 3 -8.85 -8.68 3.81
C TYR A 3 -9.30 -9.97 4.51
N ASN A 4 -9.65 -11.00 3.74
CA ASN A 4 -10.07 -12.28 4.30
C ASN A 4 -8.92 -12.93 5.09
N CYS A 5 -7.69 -12.87 4.55
CA CYS A 5 -6.49 -13.37 5.23
C CYS A 5 -6.20 -12.58 6.52
N PHE A 6 -6.39 -11.26 6.50
CA PHE A 6 -6.31 -10.44 7.71
C PHE A 6 -7.33 -10.89 8.77
N ASN A 7 -8.60 -11.06 8.41
CA ASN A 7 -9.63 -11.51 9.35
C ASN A 7 -9.35 -12.91 9.92
N GLN A 8 -8.83 -13.81 9.11
CA GLN A 8 -8.37 -15.13 9.58
C GLN A 8 -7.23 -15.02 10.59
N LEU A 9 -6.22 -14.19 10.29
CA LEU A 9 -5.10 -13.95 11.21
C LEU A 9 -5.58 -13.30 12.51
N VAL A 10 -6.50 -12.34 12.47
CA VAL A 10 -7.10 -11.72 13.66
C VAL A 10 -7.85 -12.73 14.50
N GLY A 11 -8.65 -13.60 13.88
CA GLY A 11 -9.41 -14.64 14.60
C GLY A 11 -8.53 -15.66 15.33
N GLN A 12 -7.25 -15.80 14.94
CA GLN A 12 -6.30 -16.76 15.51
C GLN A 12 -5.20 -16.09 16.35
N ALA A 13 -5.13 -14.76 16.37
CA ALA A 13 -4.01 -14.05 16.97
C ALA A 13 -4.21 -13.83 18.47
N SER A 14 -3.23 -14.26 19.26
CA SER A 14 -3.06 -13.87 20.67
C SER A 14 -2.14 -12.66 20.86
N SER A 15 -1.55 -12.16 19.76
CA SER A 15 -0.57 -11.06 19.75
C SER A 15 -0.68 -10.23 18.47
N ALA A 16 0.09 -9.14 18.36
CA ALA A 16 0.05 -8.25 17.20
C ALA A 16 0.37 -8.99 15.89
N ILE A 17 -0.43 -8.73 14.84
CA ILE A 17 -0.24 -9.33 13.52
C ILE A 17 0.91 -8.64 12.80
N LEU A 18 1.91 -9.41 12.36
CA LEU A 18 2.92 -8.89 11.44
C LEU A 18 2.30 -8.62 10.06
N LEU A 19 2.37 -7.37 9.61
CA LEU A 19 1.87 -6.97 8.29
C LEU A 19 2.58 -7.68 7.12
N SER A 20 3.80 -8.19 7.33
CA SER A 20 4.53 -8.98 6.34
C SER A 20 3.89 -10.33 6.03
N LYS A 21 3.04 -10.86 6.93
CA LYS A 21 2.29 -12.10 6.70
C LYS A 21 1.08 -11.90 5.79
N LEU A 22 0.71 -10.65 5.50
CA LEU A 22 -0.41 -10.36 4.62
C LEU A 22 0.03 -10.49 3.16
N PRO A 23 -0.77 -11.16 2.30
CA PRO A 23 -0.49 -11.20 0.87
C PRO A 23 -0.51 -9.78 0.28
N PRO A 24 0.21 -9.49 -0.81
CA PRO A 24 0.20 -8.18 -1.45
C PRO A 24 -1.23 -7.72 -1.79
N THR A 25 -1.41 -6.41 -1.92
CA THR A 25 -2.69 -5.88 -2.45
C THR A 25 -2.85 -6.32 -3.90
N THR A 26 -4.11 -6.44 -4.36
CA THR A 26 -4.41 -6.80 -5.76
C THR A 26 -3.68 -5.88 -6.74
N GLU A 27 -3.65 -4.58 -6.45
CA GLU A 27 -2.95 -3.60 -7.30
C GLU A 27 -1.44 -3.83 -7.32
N ALA A 28 -0.80 -4.09 -6.17
CA ALA A 28 0.63 -4.38 -6.11
C ALA A 28 0.97 -5.66 -6.90
N ALA A 29 0.10 -6.68 -6.85
CA ALA A 29 0.23 -7.89 -7.65
C ALA A 29 0.11 -7.59 -9.15
N HIS A 30 -0.90 -6.83 -9.58
CA HIS A 30 -1.04 -6.41 -10.98
C HIS A 30 0.18 -5.66 -11.49
N GLN A 31 0.71 -4.73 -10.70
CA GLN A 31 1.90 -3.97 -11.05
C GLN A 31 3.15 -4.85 -11.16
N HIS A 32 3.28 -5.84 -10.26
CA HIS A 32 4.36 -6.82 -10.36
C HIS A 32 4.25 -7.62 -11.65
N CYS A 33 3.08 -8.16 -11.99
CA CYS A 33 2.87 -8.91 -13.23
C CYS A 33 3.22 -8.09 -14.47
N ARG A 34 2.79 -6.81 -14.54
CA ARG A 34 3.13 -5.90 -15.64
C ARG A 34 4.64 -5.70 -15.80
N ARG A 35 5.36 -5.46 -14.70
CA ARG A 35 6.82 -5.29 -14.74
C ARG A 35 7.53 -6.57 -15.18
N THR A 36 7.14 -7.71 -14.63
CA THR A 36 7.72 -9.01 -14.99
C THR A 36 7.49 -9.30 -16.47
N PHE A 37 6.28 -9.05 -16.98
CA PHE A 37 6.00 -9.17 -18.41
C PHE A 37 6.90 -8.27 -19.26
N HIS A 38 6.99 -6.98 -18.94
CA HIS A 38 7.86 -6.05 -19.65
C HIS A 38 9.32 -6.52 -19.65
N GLN A 39 9.83 -6.98 -18.52
CA GLN A 39 11.19 -7.48 -18.39
C GLN A 39 11.45 -8.69 -19.29
N VAL A 40 10.50 -9.63 -19.35
CA VAL A 40 10.57 -10.79 -20.26
C VAL A 40 10.54 -10.36 -21.72
N GLN A 41 9.67 -9.43 -22.09
CA GLN A 41 9.60 -8.89 -23.46
C GLN A 41 10.90 -8.19 -23.86
N THR A 42 11.51 -7.41 -22.95
CA THR A 42 12.82 -6.79 -23.19
C THR A 42 13.91 -7.83 -23.46
N TRP A 43 13.90 -8.96 -22.72
CA TRP A 43 14.85 -10.05 -22.97
C TRP A 43 14.63 -10.73 -24.32
N GLN A 44 13.41 -10.68 -24.87
CA GLN A 44 13.11 -11.18 -26.21
C GLN A 44 13.44 -10.16 -27.32
N GLY A 45 13.94 -8.97 -26.98
CA GLY A 45 14.29 -7.93 -27.94
C GLY A 45 13.13 -6.98 -28.30
N GLU A 46 11.99 -7.10 -27.64
CA GLU A 46 10.84 -6.23 -27.87
C GLU A 46 11.06 -4.86 -27.21
N CYS A 47 10.82 -3.79 -27.98
CA CYS A 47 10.97 -2.41 -27.51
C CYS A 47 9.63 -1.85 -27.02
N LEU A 48 9.26 -2.20 -25.80
CA LEU A 48 8.06 -1.68 -25.15
C LEU A 48 8.39 -0.41 -24.36
N ASN A 49 7.46 0.56 -24.33
CA ASN A 49 7.63 1.77 -23.53
C ASN A 49 7.54 1.41 -22.03
N PRO A 50 8.62 1.57 -21.23
CA PRO A 50 8.63 1.18 -19.82
C PRO A 50 7.55 1.87 -18.98
N SER A 51 7.18 3.10 -19.34
CA SER A 51 6.19 3.90 -18.60
C SER A 51 4.78 3.30 -18.66
N SER A 52 4.48 2.55 -19.73
CA SER A 52 3.22 1.80 -19.88
C SER A 52 3.20 0.52 -19.04
N TRP A 53 4.35 0.10 -18.49
CA TRP A 53 4.53 -1.14 -17.76
C TRP A 53 4.98 -0.93 -16.31
N GLU A 54 4.49 0.15 -15.70
CA GLU A 54 4.68 0.45 -14.27
C GLU A 54 6.14 0.70 -13.88
N TRP A 55 6.92 1.24 -14.83
CA TRP A 55 8.23 1.84 -14.57
C TRP A 55 8.12 3.36 -14.62
N LYS A 56 8.94 4.04 -13.83
CA LYS A 56 9.13 5.49 -13.90
C LYS A 56 10.60 5.81 -14.20
N LEU A 57 10.82 6.84 -15.01
CA LEU A 57 12.16 7.35 -15.25
C LEU A 57 12.52 8.33 -14.13
N VAL A 58 13.57 8.02 -13.38
CA VAL A 58 14.11 8.88 -12.32
C VAL A 58 15.61 8.98 -12.54
N ASN A 59 16.14 10.19 -12.72
CA ASN A 59 17.58 10.43 -12.94
C ASN A 59 18.18 9.57 -14.06
N LYS A 60 17.46 9.44 -15.20
CA LYS A 60 17.84 8.60 -16.35
C LYS A 60 17.87 7.09 -16.06
N SER A 61 17.39 6.65 -14.89
CA SER A 61 17.26 5.24 -14.54
C SER A 61 15.79 4.83 -14.44
N LEU A 62 15.47 3.64 -14.93
CA LEU A 62 14.14 3.05 -14.74
C LEU A 62 14.04 2.54 -13.31
N THR A 63 13.07 3.07 -12.57
CA THR A 63 12.73 2.61 -11.23
C THR A 63 11.30 2.05 -11.22
N PRO A 64 11.06 0.95 -10.51
CA PRO A 64 9.75 0.32 -10.49
C PRO A 64 8.74 1.14 -9.68
N ILE A 65 7.49 1.17 -10.14
CA ILE A 65 6.36 1.76 -9.42
C ILE A 65 5.70 0.67 -8.57
N TYR A 66 6.08 0.55 -7.30
CA TYR A 66 5.58 -0.52 -6.43
C TYR A 66 4.10 -0.38 -6.03
N ALA A 67 3.57 0.84 -6.01
CA ALA A 67 2.19 1.15 -5.67
C ALA A 67 1.79 2.48 -6.32
N ILE A 68 0.70 2.50 -7.11
CA ILE A 68 0.07 3.75 -7.59
C ILE A 68 -0.87 4.32 -6.52
N LYS A 69 -1.58 3.44 -5.82
CA LYS A 69 -2.53 3.81 -4.77
C LYS A 69 -1.86 3.71 -3.40
N GLY A 70 -2.24 4.61 -2.50
CA GLY A 70 -1.81 4.54 -1.11
C GLY A 70 -2.20 3.21 -0.45
N PRO A 71 -1.50 2.79 0.61
CA PRO A 71 -1.71 1.51 1.29
C PRO A 71 -3.10 1.39 1.93
N THR A 72 -3.83 2.50 2.07
CA THR A 72 -5.11 2.58 2.77
C THR A 72 -6.10 3.44 1.97
N PRO A 73 -7.34 2.98 1.75
CA PRO A 73 -8.40 3.79 1.13
C PRO A 73 -8.61 5.11 1.87
N ALA A 74 -8.85 6.20 1.13
CA ALA A 74 -9.05 7.54 1.70
C ALA A 74 -10.14 7.59 2.78
N LYS A 75 -11.20 6.77 2.64
CA LYS A 75 -12.27 6.65 3.64
C LYS A 75 -11.81 6.08 4.98
N ILE A 76 -10.86 5.13 4.97
CA ILE A 76 -10.28 4.59 6.19
C ILE A 76 -9.31 5.60 6.79
N VAL A 77 -8.47 6.23 5.95
CA VAL A 77 -7.56 7.31 6.38
C VAL A 77 -8.33 8.40 7.11
N SER A 78 -9.44 8.89 6.54
CA SER A 78 -10.24 9.95 7.16
C SER A 78 -10.89 9.56 8.49
N ILE A 79 -11.11 8.26 8.76
CA ILE A 79 -11.60 7.76 10.05
C ILE A 79 -10.48 7.79 11.10
N ILE A 80 -9.27 7.36 10.72
CA ILE A 80 -8.15 7.17 11.66
C ILE A 80 -7.30 8.44 11.89
N THR A 81 -7.26 9.38 10.93
CA THR A 81 -6.48 10.62 11.06
C THR A 81 -7.21 11.72 11.83
N CYS A 82 -6.51 12.36 12.80
CA CYS A 82 -6.95 13.63 13.39
C CYS A 82 -6.44 14.80 12.55
N GLY A 83 -7.31 15.76 12.24
CA GLY A 83 -6.92 17.02 11.58
C GLY A 83 -6.40 18.08 12.56
N CYS A 84 -5.93 17.68 13.74
CA CYS A 84 -5.52 18.63 14.78
C CYS A 84 -4.12 19.16 14.48
N ASN A 85 -3.97 20.48 14.58
CA ASN A 85 -2.73 21.21 14.29
C ASN A 85 -2.04 21.76 15.54
N LYS A 86 -2.68 21.70 16.72
CA LYS A 86 -2.16 22.19 18.00
C LYS A 86 -2.07 21.08 19.07
N GLY A 87 -1.88 19.83 18.65
CA GLY A 87 -1.91 18.64 19.50
C GLY A 87 -3.31 18.00 19.60
N CYS A 88 -3.36 16.67 19.79
CA CYS A 88 -4.60 15.90 19.88
C CYS A 88 -5.01 15.72 21.36
N GLY A 89 -6.01 16.50 21.81
CA GLY A 89 -6.61 16.43 23.16
C GLY A 89 -8.00 15.76 23.19
N LYS A 90 -8.79 15.95 24.26
CA LYS A 90 -10.12 15.29 24.41
C LYS A 90 -11.11 15.55 23.27
N LYS A 91 -11.01 16.70 22.59
CA LYS A 91 -11.85 17.07 21.43
C LYS A 91 -11.34 16.50 20.10
N CYS A 92 -10.22 15.78 20.11
CA CYS A 92 -9.70 15.15 18.91
C CYS A 92 -10.60 13.99 18.48
N LYS A 93 -10.92 13.95 17.19
CA LYS A 93 -11.72 12.88 16.56
C LYS A 93 -11.14 11.49 16.84
N SER A 94 -9.83 11.30 16.64
CA SER A 94 -9.17 10.01 16.86
C SER A 94 -9.17 9.62 18.34
N VAL A 95 -8.94 10.56 19.25
CA VAL A 95 -9.01 10.31 20.71
C VAL A 95 -10.44 9.91 21.11
N GLY A 96 -11.46 10.60 20.59
CA GLY A 96 -12.87 10.25 20.81
C GLY A 96 -13.25 8.87 20.26
N ALA A 97 -12.54 8.39 19.24
CA ALA A 97 -12.68 7.04 18.69
C ALA A 97 -11.81 5.99 19.42
N ASN A 98 -11.24 6.32 20.58
CA ASN A 98 -10.30 5.49 21.34
C ASN A 98 -9.03 5.09 20.58
N LEU A 99 -8.61 5.90 19.59
CA LEU A 99 -7.37 5.71 18.86
C LEU A 99 -6.27 6.61 19.43
N ARG A 100 -5.07 6.04 19.58
CA ARG A 100 -3.88 6.81 19.98
C ARG A 100 -3.38 7.61 18.77
N CYS A 101 -3.30 8.93 18.92
CA CYS A 101 -2.69 9.79 17.91
C CYS A 101 -1.18 9.56 17.86
N THR A 102 -0.66 9.44 16.65
CA THR A 102 0.77 9.43 16.34
C THR A 102 1.09 10.70 15.57
N THR A 103 2.31 11.20 15.76
CA THR A 103 2.80 12.46 15.17
C THR A 103 3.17 12.26 13.71
#